data_AF-A0A7C5ZZ04-F1
#
_entry.id   AF-A0A7C5ZZ04-F1
#
_cell.length_a   1.000
_cell.length_b   1.000
_cell.length_c   1.000
_cell.angle_alpha   90.00
_cell.angle_beta   90.00
_cell.angle_gamma   90.00
#
_symmetry.space_group_name_H-M   'P 1'
#
loop_
_entity.id
_entity.type
_entity.pdbx_description
1 polymer ?
#
loop_
_entity_poly.entity_id
_entity_poly.type
_entity_poly.pdbx_seq_one_letter_code
_entity_poly.pdbx_strand_id
1 'polypeptide(L)' 'MMYMVKKTTVLLRDDVYQILKEKAGAKKISSLINEILVEYFAKKGSMFGTMRRVDISDLRDHREHL' A
#
# COMPACT_ATOMS: atom_id res chain seq x y z
N MET A 1 6.87 -11.95 9.84
CA MET A 1 7.18 -10.71 10.60
C MET A 1 5.94 -9.84 10.48
N MET A 2 5.17 -9.66 11.55
CA MET A 2 3.92 -8.88 11.50
C MET A 2 4.27 -7.39 11.39
N TYR A 3 3.93 -6.75 10.28
CA TYR A 3 4.28 -5.34 10.05
C TYR A 3 3.26 -4.44 10.74
N MET A 4 3.74 -3.44 11.50
CA MET A 4 2.87 -2.42 12.07
C MET A 4 2.34 -1.49 10.97
N VAL A 5 1.03 -1.51 10.74
CA VAL A 5 0.36 -0.54 9.87
C VAL A 5 0.27 0.81 10.58
N LYS A 6 0.73 1.88 9.93
CA LYS A 6 0.52 3.26 10.39
C LYS A 6 -0.57 3.90 9.55
N LYS A 7 -1.64 4.37 10.21
CA LYS A 7 -2.72 5.12 9.55
C LYS A 7 -2.24 6.57 9.36
N THR A 8 -2.27 7.02 8.11
CA THR A 8 -1.89 8.38 7.73
C THR A 8 -2.93 8.92 6.76
N THR A 9 -3.35 10.17 6.98
CA THR A 9 -4.21 10.90 6.03
C THR A 9 -3.34 11.49 4.94
N VAL A 10 -3.68 11.22 3.67
CA VAL A 10 -3.00 11.77 2.50
C VAL A 10 -3.99 12.59 1.67
N LEU A 11 -3.57 13.76 1.22
CA LEU A 11 -4.33 14.54 0.25
C LEU A 11 -3.95 14.07 -1.15
N LEU A 12 -4.92 13.58 -1.90
CA LEU A 12 -4.76 13.15 -3.27
C LEU A 12 -5.53 14.13 -4.15
N ARG A 13 -5.00 14.40 -5.35
CA ARG A 13 -5.81 15.06 -6.36
C ARG A 13 -6.99 14.18 -6.73
N ASP A 14 -8.12 14.79 -7.06
CA ASP A 14 -9.36 14.07 -7.35
C ASP A 14 -9.21 13.08 -8.52
N ASP A 15 -8.49 13.47 -9.58
CA ASP A 15 -8.19 12.61 -10.73
C ASP A 15 -7.46 11.33 -10.30
N VAL A 16 -6.43 11.49 -9.46
CA VAL A 16 -5.63 10.37 -8.93
C VAL A 16 -6.48 9.49 -8.02
N TYR A 17 -7.32 10.09 -7.17
CA TYR A 17 -8.21 9.34 -6.29
C TYR A 17 -9.22 8.49 -7.06
N GLN A 18 -9.84 9.03 -8.12
CA GLN A 18 -10.77 8.28 -8.96
C GLN A 18 -10.08 7.09 -9.64
N ILE A 19 -8.91 7.29 -10.23
CA ILE A 19 -8.14 6.21 -10.86
C ILE A 19 -7.79 5.11 -9.85
N LEU A 20 -7.36 5.50 -8.64
CA LEU A 20 -7.07 4.54 -7.56
C LEU A 20 -8.33 3.78 -7.13
N LYS A 21 -9.47 4.46 -7.04
CA LYS A 21 -10.75 3.87 -6.67
C LYS A 21 -11.27 2.91 -7.74
N GLU A 22 -11.14 3.23 -9.01
CA GLU A 22 -11.49 2.36 -10.14
C GLU A 22 -10.62 1.10 -10.18
N LYS A 23 -9.31 1.25 -9.97
CA LYS A 23 -8.36 0.13 -10.02
C LYS A 23 -8.43 -0.79 -8.80
N ALA A 24 -8.51 -0.23 -7.59
CA ALA A 24 -8.48 -1.02 -6.36
C ALA A 24 -9.87 -1.43 -5.87
N GLY A 25 -10.91 -0.68 -6.26
CA GLY A 25 -12.19 -0.68 -5.56
C GLY A 25 -12.13 0.07 -4.23
N ALA A 26 -13.29 0.49 -3.72
CA ALA A 26 -13.41 1.38 -2.56
C ALA A 26 -12.73 0.88 -1.28
N LYS A 27 -12.56 -0.44 -1.11
CA LYS A 27 -12.00 -1.05 0.12
C LYS A 27 -10.50 -1.38 0.06
N LYS A 28 -9.84 -1.24 -1.09
CA LYS A 28 -8.43 -1.69 -1.26
C LYS A 28 -7.45 -0.58 -1.65
N ILE A 29 -7.86 0.68 -1.57
CA ILE A 29 -7.02 1.83 -1.94
C ILE A 29 -5.68 1.82 -1.17
N SER A 30 -5.70 1.55 0.14
CA SER A 30 -4.47 1.48 0.93
C SER A 30 -3.51 0.35 0.50
N SER A 31 -4.03 -0.78 0.04
CA SER A 31 -3.20 -1.88 -0.52
C SER A 31 -2.50 -1.41 -1.77
N LEU A 32 -3.26 -0.83 -2.71
CA LEU A 32 -2.75 -0.36 -3.99
C LEU A 32 -1.72 0.76 -3.80
N ILE A 33 -1.98 1.71 -2.90
CA ILE A 33 -1.00 2.78 -2.60
C ILE A 33 0.29 2.18 -2.05
N ASN A 34 0.23 1.23 -1.12
CA ASN A 34 1.42 0.58 -0.58
C ASN A 34 2.20 -0.19 -1.65
N GLU A 35 1.51 -0.93 -2.53
CA GLU A 35 2.13 -1.62 -3.67
C GLU A 35 2.87 -0.64 -4.59
N ILE A 36 2.23 0.47 -4.96
CA ILE A 36 2.84 1.53 -5.79
C ILE A 36 4.08 2.13 -5.10
N LEU A 37 3.99 2.41 -3.80
CA LEU A 37 5.11 2.96 -3.04
C LEU A 37 6.28 1.97 -2.95
N VAL A 38 6.00 0.70 -2.65
CA VAL A 38 7.01 -0.37 -2.62
C VAL A 38 7.68 -0.49 -3.98
N GLU A 39 6.92 -0.53 -5.07
CA GLU A 39 7.50 -0.60 -6.42
C GLU A 39 8.33 0.64 -6.76
N TYR A 40 7.83 1.84 -6.43
CA TYR A 40 8.52 3.10 -6.69
C TYR A 40 9.87 3.16 -5.96
N PHE A 41 9.88 2.80 -4.67
CA PHE A 41 11.10 2.80 -3.87
C PHE A 41 12.02 1.61 -4.20
N ALA A 42 11.48 0.45 -4.58
CA ALA A 42 12.29 -0.70 -5.01
C ALA A 42 12.98 -0.47 -6.36
N LYS A 43 12.34 0.24 -7.31
CA LYS A 43 12.94 0.58 -8.61
C LYS A 43 14.08 1.60 -8.49
N LYS A 44 14.05 2.49 -7.49
CA LYS A 44 15.15 3.43 -7.18
C LYS A 44 16.23 2.77 -6.30
N GLY A 45 16.80 1.67 -6.76
CA GLY A 45 17.70 0.78 -6.01
C GLY A 45 19.02 1.34 -5.48
N SER A 46 19.06 2.51 -4.82
CA SER A 46 20.28 3.03 -4.22
C SER A 46 20.13 3.87 -2.95
N MET A 47 18.93 4.14 -2.42
CA MET A 47 18.80 4.96 -1.19
C MET A 47 18.15 4.28 0.02
N PHE A 48 17.52 3.13 -0.16
CA PHE A 48 17.02 2.31 0.95
C PHE A 48 17.62 0.92 0.81
N GLY A 49 18.75 0.71 1.48
CA GLY A 49 19.38 -0.60 1.59
C GLY A 49 18.31 -1.65 1.94
N THR A 50 18.13 -2.61 1.03
CA THR A 50 17.39 -3.85 1.27
C THR A 50 15.95 -3.71 1.77
N MET A 51 15.03 -3.07 1.03
CA MET A 51 13.62 -3.40 1.23
C MET A 51 13.37 -4.78 0.60
N ARG A 52 13.49 -5.85 1.40
CA ARG A 52 13.13 -7.21 0.97
C ARG A 52 11.70 -7.19 0.44
N ARG A 53 11.46 -7.80 -0.73
CA ARG A 53 10.14 -7.95 -1.33
C ARG A 53 9.23 -8.63 -0.30
N VAL A 54 8.35 -7.87 0.34
CA VAL A 54 7.47 -8.38 1.39
C VAL A 54 6.22 -8.96 0.75
N ASP A 55 5.84 -10.15 1.19
CA ASP A 55 4.57 -10.77 0.84
C ASP A 55 3.42 -9.92 1.41
N ILE A 56 2.68 -9.26 0.51
CA ILE A 56 1.53 -8.41 0.82
C ILE A 56 0.25 -9.21 1.09
N SER A 57 0.30 -10.55 0.97
CA SER A 57 -0.86 -11.42 1.15
C SER A 57 -1.39 -11.40 2.60
N ASP A 58 -0.50 -11.21 3.57
CA ASP A 58 -0.82 -11.21 5.02
C ASP A 58 -1.47 -9.90 5.50
N LEU A 59 -1.49 -8.85 4.67
CA LEU A 59 -2.12 -7.56 5.01
C LEU A 59 -3.66 -7.60 4.97
N ARG A 60 -4.27 -8.76 4.68
CA ARG A 60 -5.72 -8.92 4.45
C ARG A 60 -6.47 -9.70 5.55
N ASP A 61 -5.77 -10.44 6.42
CA ASP A 61 -6.41 -11.34 7.40
C ASP A 61 -6.57 -10.75 8.81
N HIS A 62 -6.99 -9.48 8.87
CA HIS A 62 -7.72 -8.98 10.04
C HIS A 62 -9.18 -8.80 9.69
N ARG A 63 -9.89 -9.92 9.53
CA ARG A 63 -11.30 -9.98 9.90
C ARG A 63 -11.35 -10.02 11.42
N GLU A 64 -11.57 -8.86 12.05
CA GLU A 64 -12.13 -8.82 13.39
C GLU A 64 -13.45 -9.62 13.35
N HIS A 65 -13.43 -10.82 13.91
CA HIS A 65 -14.63 -11.46 14.41
C HIS A 65 -15.01 -10.72 15.69
N LEU A 66 -16.04 -9.87 15.58
CA LEU A 66 -16.82 -9.37 16.72
C LEU A 66 -17.53 -10.53 17.42
#